data_AF-A0A2C5WUN8-F1
#
_entry.id   AF-A0A2C5WUN8-F1
#
_cell.length_a   1.000
_cell.length_b   1.000
_cell.length_c   1.000
_cell.angle_alpha   90.00
_cell.angle_beta   90.00
_cell.angle_gamma   90.00
#
_symmetry.space_group_name_H-M   'P 1'
#
loop_
_entity.id
_entity.type
_entity.pdbx_description
1 polymer ?
#
loop_
_entity_poly.entity_id
_entity_poly.type
_entity_poly.pdbx_seq_one_letter_code
_entity_poly.pdbx_strand_id
1 'polypeptide(L)'
;MTLDYTDTEAIDANNFVPMILEELFKLHELKGIEVHFTIGEAIVALTAGWDADSVKLLVNVDSFSIAYMTPKRPHLLSMVLDKLIQNTKDTKPSLLKASGVWLFSFVQYCSHVTEVHQRLREA
;
A
#
# COMPACT_ATOMS: atom_id res chain seq x y z
N MET A 1 16.72 24.77 15.91
CA MET A 1 17.11 23.52 16.59
C MET A 1 16.98 22.42 15.55
N THR A 2 18.09 22.16 14.86
CA THR A 2 18.21 21.17 13.79
C THR A 2 18.19 19.79 14.42
N LEU A 3 17.11 19.05 14.23
CA LEU A 3 17.09 17.61 14.48
C LEU A 3 17.49 16.93 13.17
N ASP A 4 18.65 16.30 13.25
CA ASP A 4 19.32 15.51 12.22
C ASP A 4 18.36 14.56 11.49
N TYR A 5 18.41 14.66 10.17
CA TYR A 5 17.60 13.94 9.17
C TYR A 5 18.13 12.49 8.93
N THR A 6 18.96 11.96 9.82
CA THR A 6 19.84 10.81 9.54
C THR A 6 19.34 9.47 10.09
N ASP A 7 18.11 9.39 10.58
CA ASP A 7 17.59 8.17 11.23
C ASP A 7 16.38 7.54 10.52
N THR A 8 16.15 7.89 9.24
CA THR A 8 15.15 7.18 8.42
C THR A 8 15.70 5.87 7.86
N GLU A 9 17.02 5.71 7.79
CA GLU A 9 17.68 4.49 7.29
C GLU A 9 17.84 3.38 8.35
N ALA A 10 17.63 3.68 9.64
CA ALA A 10 17.81 2.70 10.73
C ALA A 10 16.59 1.80 11.00
N ILE A 11 15.42 2.09 10.39
CA ILE A 11 14.21 1.25 10.54
C ILE A 11 14.19 0.07 9.54
N ASP A 12 15.13 0.03 8.59
CA ASP A 12 15.28 -1.04 7.59
C ASP A 12 16.19 -2.21 8.03
N ALA A 13 16.59 -2.27 9.31
CA ALA A 13 17.46 -3.33 9.83
C ALA A 13 16.77 -4.69 10.02
N ASN A 14 15.43 -4.77 9.89
CA ASN A 14 14.71 -6.03 9.76
C ASN A 14 13.59 -5.87 8.74
N ASN A 15 13.77 -6.43 7.54
CA ASN A 15 12.91 -6.19 6.38
C ASN A 15 11.56 -6.96 6.48
N PHE A 16 10.79 -6.71 7.54
CA PHE A 16 9.51 -7.36 7.83
C PHE A 16 8.39 -6.90 6.89
N VAL A 17 8.46 -5.66 6.37
CA VAL A 17 7.41 -5.10 5.51
C VAL A 17 7.26 -5.89 4.20
N PRO A 18 8.34 -6.19 3.45
CA PRO A 18 8.25 -7.08 2.29
C PRO A 18 7.73 -8.49 2.62
N MET A 19 8.10 -9.05 3.78
CA MET A 19 7.59 -10.37 4.20
C MET A 19 6.07 -10.34 4.43
N ILE A 20 5.57 -9.30 5.10
CA ILE A 20 4.13 -9.12 5.32
C ILE A 20 3.40 -8.94 3.99
N LEU A 21 3.95 -8.14 3.06
CA LEU A 21 3.37 -7.97 1.72
C LEU A 21 3.31 -9.29 0.95
N GLU A 22 4.35 -10.12 1.04
CA GLU A 22 4.35 -11.45 0.40
C GLU A 22 3.23 -12.33 0.94
N GLU A 23 3.06 -12.39 2.27
CA GLU A 23 1.97 -13.14 2.90
C GLU A 23 0.59 -12.60 2.51
N LEU A 24 0.41 -11.27 2.47
CA LEU A 24 -0.85 -10.66 2.01
C LEU A 24 -1.17 -11.02 0.56
N PHE A 25 -0.17 -11.13 -0.31
CA PHE A 25 -0.38 -11.57 -1.69
C PHE A 25 -0.79 -13.04 -1.78
N LYS A 26 -0.29 -13.93 -0.90
CA LYS A 26 -0.69 -15.35 -0.86
C LYS A 26 -2.17 -15.53 -0.52
N LEU A 27 -2.80 -14.55 0.14
CA LEU A 27 -4.22 -14.57 0.49
C LEU A 27 -5.17 -14.30 -0.70
N HIS A 28 -4.66 -14.21 -1.93
CA HIS A 28 -5.47 -14.01 -3.14
C HIS A 28 -6.49 -15.14 -3.40
N GLU A 29 -6.35 -16.31 -2.76
CA GLU A 29 -7.25 -17.46 -2.91
C GLU A 29 -8.43 -17.46 -1.93
N LEU A 30 -8.42 -16.55 -0.94
CA LEU A 30 -9.52 -16.44 0.01
C LEU A 30 -10.82 -16.04 -0.69
N LYS A 31 -11.92 -16.66 -0.25
CA LYS A 31 -13.25 -16.37 -0.78
C LYS A 31 -13.88 -15.23 0.02
N GLY A 32 -14.29 -14.18 -0.68
CA GLY A 32 -15.04 -13.06 -0.08
C GLY A 32 -14.53 -11.72 -0.58
N ILE A 33 -15.42 -10.89 -1.10
CA ILE A 33 -15.03 -9.58 -1.64
C ILE A 33 -14.55 -8.65 -0.53
N GLU A 34 -15.19 -8.70 0.64
CA GLU A 34 -14.84 -7.91 1.83
C GLU A 34 -13.42 -8.22 2.32
N VAL A 35 -13.01 -9.50 2.30
CA VAL A 35 -11.65 -9.91 2.68
C VAL A 35 -10.61 -9.28 1.75
N HIS A 36 -10.88 -9.25 0.44
CA HIS A 36 -9.99 -8.58 -0.50
C HIS A 36 -9.92 -7.06 -0.29
N PHE A 37 -11.02 -6.42 0.12
CA PHE A 37 -11.01 -5.00 0.50
C PHE A 37 -10.13 -4.75 1.74
N THR A 38 -10.25 -5.58 2.78
CA THR A 38 -9.39 -5.47 3.97
C THR A 38 -7.91 -5.70 3.64
N ILE A 39 -7.61 -6.69 2.79
CA ILE A 39 -6.24 -6.94 2.33
C ILE A 39 -5.72 -5.76 1.50
N GLY A 40 -6.54 -5.22 0.60
CA GLY A 40 -6.18 -4.06 -0.23
C GLY A 40 -5.86 -2.83 0.62
N GLU A 41 -6.67 -2.56 1.65
CA GLU A 41 -6.43 -1.48 2.60
C GLU A 41 -5.13 -1.69 3.40
N ALA A 42 -4.85 -2.93 3.84
CA ALA A 42 -3.60 -3.26 4.53
C ALA A 42 -2.38 -3.05 3.63
N ILE A 43 -2.44 -3.45 2.36
CA ILE A 43 -1.38 -3.22 1.36
C ILE A 43 -1.16 -1.71 1.14
N VAL A 44 -2.25 -0.95 1.00
CA VAL A 44 -2.20 0.51 0.89
C VAL A 44 -1.54 1.14 2.11
N ALA A 45 -1.94 0.76 3.33
CA ALA A 45 -1.36 1.27 4.56
C ALA A 45 0.14 0.93 4.69
N LEU A 46 0.57 -0.27 4.27
CA LEU A 46 1.98 -0.67 4.29
C LEU A 46 2.84 0.09 3.29
N THR A 47 2.30 0.45 2.12
CA THR A 47 3.04 1.10 1.04
C THR A 47 2.98 2.62 1.12
N ALA A 48 1.79 3.20 1.26
CA ALA A 48 1.56 4.63 1.28
C ALA A 48 1.63 5.23 2.70
N GLY A 49 1.58 4.42 3.76
CA GLY A 49 1.68 4.92 5.14
C GLY A 49 0.62 5.99 5.42
N TRP A 50 1.06 7.10 6.02
CA TRP A 50 0.18 8.23 6.35
C TRP A 50 -0.24 9.08 5.17
N ASP A 51 0.31 8.85 3.97
CA ASP A 51 -0.24 9.47 2.76
C ASP A 51 -1.57 8.82 2.38
N ALA A 52 -1.85 7.57 2.76
CA ALA A 52 -3.13 6.94 2.47
C ALA A 52 -4.29 7.59 3.25
N ASP A 53 -5.38 7.89 2.56
CA ASP A 53 -6.58 8.45 3.20
C ASP A 53 -7.25 7.43 4.14
N SER A 54 -7.09 6.12 3.90
CA SER A 54 -7.55 5.07 4.83
C SER A 54 -6.96 5.21 6.23
N VAL A 55 -5.67 5.55 6.33
CA VAL A 55 -4.97 5.72 7.62
C VAL A 55 -5.40 7.03 8.29
N LYS A 56 -5.54 8.11 7.51
CA LYS A 56 -5.97 9.42 8.03
C LYS A 56 -7.39 9.40 8.58
N LEU A 57 -8.31 8.70 7.91
CA LEU A 57 -9.72 8.63 8.30
C LEU A 57 -9.97 7.86 9.60
N LEU A 58 -9.06 6.98 9.99
CA LEU A 58 -9.18 6.17 11.22
C LEU A 58 -8.69 6.89 12.48
N VAL A 59 -8.02 8.02 12.33
CA VAL A 59 -7.44 8.77 13.45
C VAL A 59 -8.44 9.80 13.94
N ASN A 60 -9.03 9.54 15.10
CA ASN A 60 -9.99 10.42 15.77
C ASN A 60 -9.36 11.31 16.86
N VAL A 61 -8.03 11.49 16.84
CA VAL A 61 -7.30 12.26 17.85
C VAL A 61 -6.63 13.44 17.16
N ASP A 62 -6.89 14.66 17.67
CA ASP A 62 -6.28 15.93 17.22
C ASP A 62 -4.78 16.05 17.59
N SER A 63 -4.03 14.96 17.56
CA SER A 63 -2.59 15.01 17.82
C SER A 63 -1.85 15.21 16.51
N PHE A 64 -1.51 16.44 16.18
CA PHE A 64 -0.60 16.79 15.07
C PHE A 64 0.88 16.53 15.44
N SER A 65 1.18 15.36 15.99
CA SER A 65 2.59 14.98 16.21
C SER A 65 3.08 14.14 15.04
N ILE A 66 3.98 14.73 14.26
CA ILE A 66 4.60 14.14 13.06
C ILE A 66 5.49 12.94 13.41
N ALA A 67 5.82 12.75 14.69
CA ALA A 67 6.83 11.79 15.16
C ALA A 67 6.45 10.31 14.92
N TYR A 68 5.15 10.00 14.81
CA TYR A 68 4.67 8.63 14.53
C TYR A 68 4.18 8.46 13.08
N MET A 69 4.21 9.52 12.28
CA MET A 69 3.73 9.48 10.90
C MET A 69 4.78 8.79 10.03
N THR A 70 4.60 7.49 9.81
CA THR A 70 5.42 6.73 8.87
C THR A 70 5.24 7.29 7.45
N PRO A 71 6.31 7.75 6.79
CA PRO A 71 6.22 8.30 5.45
C PRO A 71 5.86 7.22 4.43
N LYS A 72 5.37 7.64 3.25
CA LYS A 72 5.17 6.72 2.14
C LYS A 72 6.50 6.05 1.75
N ARG A 73 6.39 4.81 1.27
CA ARG A 73 7.50 4.01 0.75
C ARG A 73 7.40 3.96 -0.77
N PRO A 74 7.90 4.98 -1.51
CA PRO A 74 7.65 5.12 -2.95
C PRO A 74 8.14 3.91 -3.76
N HIS A 75 9.31 3.38 -3.42
CA HIS A 75 9.84 2.17 -4.08
C HIS A 75 8.93 0.94 -3.91
N LEU A 76 8.40 0.70 -2.70
CA LEU A 76 7.47 -0.40 -2.47
C LEU A 76 6.11 -0.15 -3.14
N LEU A 77 5.63 1.10 -3.10
CA LEU A 77 4.39 1.50 -3.76
C LEU A 77 4.45 1.22 -5.26
N SER A 78 5.48 1.72 -5.94
CA SER A 78 5.70 1.48 -7.37
C SER A 78 5.81 -0.02 -7.68
N MET A 79 6.61 -0.76 -6.92
CA MET A 79 6.77 -2.21 -7.09
C MET A 79 5.44 -2.99 -6.92
N VAL A 80 4.62 -2.61 -5.94
CA VAL A 80 3.32 -3.24 -5.71
C VAL A 80 2.35 -2.93 -6.84
N LEU A 81 2.28 -1.68 -7.28
CA LEU A 81 1.42 -1.28 -8.40
C LEU A 81 1.79 -2.02 -9.69
N ASP A 82 3.07 -2.07 -10.02
CA ASP A 82 3.57 -2.80 -11.19
C ASP A 82 3.21 -4.29 -11.11
N LYS A 83 3.39 -4.90 -9.93
CA LYS A 83 3.01 -6.31 -9.70
C LYS A 83 1.51 -6.53 -9.87
N LEU A 84 0.67 -5.64 -9.33
CA LEU A 84 -0.79 -5.76 -9.45
C LEU A 84 -1.25 -5.59 -10.90
N ILE A 85 -0.69 -4.63 -11.64
CA ILE A 85 -0.94 -4.43 -13.07
C ILE A 85 -0.49 -5.64 -13.89
N GLN A 86 0.64 -6.26 -13.53
CA GLN A 86 1.08 -7.48 -14.19
C GLN A 86 0.15 -8.66 -13.90
N ASN A 87 -0.33 -8.77 -12.66
CA ASN A 87 -1.24 -9.84 -12.24
C ASN A 87 -2.62 -9.74 -12.91
N THR A 88 -3.07 -8.55 -13.34
CA THR A 88 -4.31 -8.43 -14.14
C THR A 88 -4.15 -8.89 -15.58
N LYS A 89 -2.91 -9.08 -16.06
CA LYS A 89 -2.59 -9.68 -17.36
C LYS A 89 -2.41 -11.21 -17.25
N ASP A 90 -2.47 -11.77 -16.04
CA ASP A 90 -2.37 -13.21 -15.79
C ASP A 90 -3.71 -13.92 -16.08
N THR A 91 -3.64 -15.21 -16.38
CA THR A 91 -4.80 -16.06 -16.74
C THR A 91 -5.47 -16.73 -15.54
N LYS A 92 -4.91 -16.62 -14.32
CA LYS A 92 -5.54 -17.18 -13.11
C LYS A 92 -6.71 -16.29 -12.64
N PRO A 93 -7.98 -16.73 -12.75
CA PRO A 93 -9.15 -15.88 -12.49
C PRO A 93 -9.25 -15.40 -11.03
N SER A 94 -8.74 -16.18 -10.07
CA SER A 94 -8.67 -15.76 -8.66
C SER A 94 -7.69 -14.61 -8.45
N LEU A 95 -6.53 -14.67 -9.10
CA LEU A 95 -5.48 -13.66 -8.98
C LEU A 95 -5.91 -12.36 -9.66
N LEU A 96 -6.53 -12.46 -10.84
CA LEU A 96 -7.13 -11.32 -11.54
C LEU A 96 -8.16 -10.60 -10.67
N LYS A 97 -9.09 -11.36 -10.07
CA LYS A 97 -10.14 -10.80 -9.22
C LYS A 97 -9.57 -10.10 -7.99
N ALA A 98 -8.63 -10.75 -7.28
CA ALA A 98 -7.99 -10.17 -6.11
C ALA A 98 -7.21 -8.89 -6.48
N SER A 99 -6.41 -8.96 -7.55
CA SER A 99 -5.57 -7.84 -8.00
C SER A 99 -6.40 -6.63 -8.43
N GLY A 100 -7.55 -6.85 -9.08
CA GLY A 100 -8.47 -5.76 -9.44
C GLY A 100 -9.04 -5.04 -8.22
N VAL A 101 -9.43 -5.78 -7.18
CA VAL A 101 -9.94 -5.19 -5.93
C VAL A 101 -8.85 -4.43 -5.19
N TRP A 102 -7.64 -4.98 -5.13
CA TRP A 102 -6.50 -4.32 -4.49
C TRP A 102 -6.08 -3.04 -5.23
N LEU A 103 -6.06 -3.06 -6.57
CA LEU A 103 -5.85 -1.85 -7.38
C LEU A 103 -6.94 -0.81 -7.14
N PHE A 104 -8.20 -1.23 -7.01
CA PHE A 104 -9.29 -0.33 -6.67
C PHE A 104 -9.07 0.33 -5.30
N SER A 105 -8.60 -0.41 -4.29
CA SER A 105 -8.22 0.16 -2.98
C SER A 105 -7.14 1.24 -3.10
N PHE A 106 -6.15 1.07 -3.98
CA PHE A 106 -5.15 2.11 -4.27
C PHE A 106 -5.78 3.36 -4.88
N VAL A 107 -6.69 3.22 -5.85
CA VAL A 107 -7.38 4.37 -6.45
C VAL A 107 -8.24 5.08 -5.40
N GLN A 108 -8.91 4.35 -4.51
CA GLN A 108 -9.80 4.90 -3.50
C GLN A 108 -9.04 5.72 -2.44
N TYR A 109 -7.91 5.20 -1.94
CA TYR A 109 -7.22 5.78 -0.78
C TYR A 109 -5.94 6.54 -1.10
N CYS A 110 -5.43 6.41 -2.32
CA CYS A 110 -4.24 7.11 -2.80
C CYS A 110 -4.53 7.97 -4.04
N SER A 111 -5.78 8.41 -4.21
CA SER A 111 -6.22 9.23 -5.36
C SER A 111 -5.45 10.55 -5.52
N HIS A 112 -4.88 11.08 -4.44
CA HIS A 112 -4.07 12.31 -4.45
C HIS A 112 -2.58 12.03 -4.69
N VAL A 113 -2.15 10.76 -4.70
CA VAL A 113 -0.76 10.37 -4.93
C VAL A 113 -0.53 10.26 -6.44
N THR A 114 0.21 11.23 -7.00
CA THR A 114 0.49 11.33 -8.44
C THR A 114 1.14 10.07 -9.03
N GLU A 115 1.93 9.36 -8.22
CA GLU A 115 2.61 8.11 -8.57
C GLU A 115 1.62 7.01 -8.98
N VAL A 116 0.46 6.92 -8.30
CA VAL A 116 -0.60 5.96 -8.61
C VAL A 116 -1.23 6.24 -9.97
N HIS A 117 -1.56 7.51 -10.25
CA HIS A 117 -2.13 7.92 -11.54
C HIS A 117 -1.16 7.76 -12.69
N GLN A 118 0.12 8.04 -12.48
CA GLN A 118 1.15 7.91 -13.50
C GLN A 118 1.33 6.44 -13.90
N ARG A 119 1.40 5.51 -12.93
CA ARG A 119 1.55 4.07 -13.20
C ARG A 119 0.30 3.46 -13.85
N LEU A 120 -0.89 3.84 -13.39
CA LEU A 120 -2.15 3.34 -13.98
C LEU A 120 -2.35 3.81 -15.43
N ARG A 121 -1.83 4.97 -15.80
CA ARG A 121 -1.90 5.48 -17.18
C ARG A 121 -0.97 4.74 -18.15
N GLU A 122 0.09 4.12 -17.63
CA GLU A 122 1.09 3.37 -18.41
C GLU A 122 0.75 1.87 -18.56
N ALA A 123 -0.29 1.39 -17.86
CA ALA A 123 -0.73 -0.01 -17.81
C ALA A 123 -1.47 -0.50 -19.05
#